data_AF-A0A2H0X279-F1
#
_entry.id   AF-A0A2H0X279-F1
#
_cell.length_a   1.000
_cell.length_b   1.000
_cell.length_c   1.000
_cell.angle_alpha   90.00
_cell.angle_beta   90.00
_cell.angle_gamma   90.00
#
_symmetry.space_group_name_H-M   'P 1'
#
loop_
_entity.id
_entity.type
_entity.pdbx_description
1 polymer ?
#
loop_
_entity_poly.entity_id
_entity_poly.type
_entity_poly.pdbx_seq_one_letter_code
_entity_poly.pdbx_strand_id
1 'polypeptide(L)'
;MNTSQGEWNKQVEHPMQSWEWGEFRQLTGIKVVREGGLQVTIHKIPHTTLCVGYCPKGPMPDKDQAQVLKKIARENNCIYIKVEPKIEMQDLGFKIEDLRKLGFMSGRPLFTKYNFVLDVRPTEAELLASFKQKTRYNIKVAQKNGVTVEIDNSDAAFERYLELTQETTKRQGFYAHSPRYHSTMWSVLGNSQITNNKFQTGDNKLSAHLLVATYQGQIITTWILFKFKDTLYYPYGASTRDHPT
;
A
#
# COMPACT_ATOMS: atom_id res chain seq x y z
N MET A 1 13.41 -17.05 -17.03
CA MET A 1 13.26 -15.88 -17.93
C MET A 1 13.33 -14.63 -17.07
N ASN A 2 14.11 -13.63 -17.48
CA ASN A 2 14.24 -12.37 -16.73
C ASN A 2 13.05 -11.47 -17.12
N THR A 3 11.94 -11.56 -16.40
CA THR A 3 10.75 -10.73 -16.64
C THR A 3 11.10 -9.26 -16.39
N SER A 4 10.82 -8.38 -17.34
CA SER A 4 11.05 -6.94 -17.14
C SER A 4 10.06 -6.35 -16.12
N GLN A 5 10.43 -5.23 -15.48
CA GLN A 5 9.59 -4.52 -14.52
C GLN A 5 8.18 -4.20 -15.08
N GLY A 6 8.12 -3.69 -16.31
CA GLY A 6 6.85 -3.32 -16.95
C GLY A 6 5.96 -4.54 -17.24
N GLU A 7 6.54 -5.67 -17.64
CA GLU A 7 5.78 -6.91 -17.84
C GLU A 7 5.28 -7.48 -16.52
N TRP A 8 6.08 -7.40 -15.46
CA TRP A 8 5.68 -7.82 -14.12
C TRP A 8 4.49 -7.01 -13.60
N ASN A 9 4.57 -5.68 -13.65
CA ASN A 9 3.52 -4.80 -13.13
C ASN A 9 2.19 -4.92 -13.91
N LYS A 10 2.22 -5.36 -15.18
CA LYS A 10 0.99 -5.69 -15.93
C LYS A 10 0.25 -6.90 -15.34
N GLN A 11 0.95 -7.87 -14.75
CA GLN A 11 0.39 -9.13 -14.28
C GLN A 11 -0.15 -9.09 -12.85
N VAL A 12 0.23 -8.08 -12.06
CA VAL A 12 -0.10 -8.00 -10.63
C VAL A 12 -1.10 -6.88 -10.36
N GLU A 13 -2.00 -7.07 -9.39
CA GLU A 13 -3.15 -6.17 -9.15
C GLU A 13 -3.07 -5.36 -7.85
N HIS A 14 -1.95 -5.43 -7.13
CA HIS A 14 -1.81 -4.77 -5.83
C HIS A 14 -0.42 -4.13 -5.67
N PRO A 15 -0.31 -2.93 -5.06
CA PRO A 15 0.97 -2.28 -4.78
C PRO A 15 2.02 -3.19 -4.17
N MET A 16 1.63 -4.06 -3.23
CA MET A 16 2.56 -4.96 -2.54
C MET A 16 3.13 -6.10 -3.40
N GLN A 17 2.52 -6.36 -4.56
CA GLN A 17 3.03 -7.29 -5.56
C GLN A 17 3.77 -6.56 -6.70
N SER A 18 3.75 -5.22 -6.74
CA SER A 18 4.50 -4.43 -7.72
C SER A 18 6.01 -4.61 -7.58
N TRP A 19 6.71 -4.34 -8.67
CA TRP A 19 8.16 -4.40 -8.72
C TRP A 19 8.81 -3.40 -7.75
N GLU A 20 8.35 -2.15 -7.75
CA GLU A 20 8.93 -1.06 -6.96
C GLU A 20 8.77 -1.33 -5.47
N TRP A 21 7.65 -1.94 -5.06
CA TRP A 21 7.47 -2.37 -3.67
C TRP A 21 8.51 -3.41 -3.27
N GLY A 22 8.82 -4.37 -4.14
CA GLY A 22 9.85 -5.36 -3.86
C GLY A 22 11.25 -4.75 -3.75
N GLU A 23 11.60 -3.78 -4.62
CA GLU A 23 12.86 -3.04 -4.53
C GLU A 23 12.96 -2.27 -3.21
N PHE A 24 11.88 -1.58 -2.83
CA PHE A 24 11.76 -0.96 -1.53
C PHE A 24 12.00 -1.95 -0.39
N ARG A 25 11.36 -3.12 -0.42
CA ARG A 25 11.56 -4.15 0.62
C ARG A 25 13.01 -4.66 0.67
N GLN A 26 13.68 -4.81 -0.47
CA GLN A 26 15.10 -5.17 -0.51
C GLN A 26 15.98 -4.14 0.20
N LEU A 27 15.73 -2.84 0.01
CA LEU A 27 16.45 -1.77 0.72
C LEU A 27 16.20 -1.77 2.23
N THR A 28 15.07 -2.32 2.68
CA THR A 28 14.80 -2.56 4.12
C THR A 28 15.47 -3.82 4.67
N GLY A 29 16.33 -4.49 3.89
CA GLY A 29 17.05 -5.71 4.30
C GLY A 29 16.24 -7.00 4.17
N ILE A 30 15.08 -6.94 3.50
CA ILE A 30 14.21 -8.10 3.32
C ILE A 30 14.49 -8.73 1.96
N LYS A 31 14.80 -10.03 1.94
CA LYS A 31 14.95 -10.78 0.70
C LYS A 31 13.58 -10.86 0.00
N VAL A 32 13.57 -10.58 -1.30
CA VAL A 32 12.39 -10.68 -2.16
C VAL A 32 12.65 -11.72 -3.24
N VAL A 33 11.70 -12.62 -3.43
CA VAL A 33 11.71 -13.66 -4.46
C VAL A 33 10.51 -13.43 -5.38
N ARG A 34 10.75 -13.38 -6.69
CA ARG A 34 9.72 -13.27 -7.72
C ARG A 34 9.72 -14.53 -8.58
N GLU A 35 8.67 -15.33 -8.49
CA GLU A 35 8.56 -16.56 -9.28
C GLU A 35 7.07 -16.92 -9.47
N GLY A 36 6.72 -17.45 -10.65
CA GLY A 36 5.35 -17.91 -10.93
C GLY A 36 4.27 -16.82 -10.81
N GLY A 37 4.62 -15.56 -11.10
CA GLY A 37 3.70 -14.42 -10.93
C GLY A 37 3.47 -14.00 -9.47
N LEU A 38 4.27 -14.50 -8.53
CA LEU A 38 4.18 -14.17 -7.10
C LEU A 38 5.42 -13.41 -6.63
N GLN A 39 5.22 -12.35 -5.86
CA GLN A 39 6.26 -11.66 -5.10
C GLN A 39 6.18 -12.07 -3.63
N VAL A 40 7.20 -12.78 -3.15
CA VAL A 40 7.30 -13.29 -1.77
C VAL A 40 8.44 -12.60 -1.05
N THR A 41 8.17 -12.09 0.14
CA THR A 41 9.18 -11.56 1.07
C THR A 41 9.63 -12.65 2.03
N ILE A 42 10.92 -12.76 2.31
CA ILE A 42 11.51 -13.77 3.19
C ILE A 42 12.04 -13.10 4.46
N HIS A 43 11.54 -13.54 5.61
CA HIS A 43 11.84 -12.96 6.93
C HIS A 43 12.54 -13.99 7.79
N LYS A 44 13.73 -13.67 8.29
CA LYS A 44 14.50 -14.57 9.15
C LYS A 44 13.89 -14.64 10.55
N ILE A 45 13.79 -15.84 11.11
CA ILE A 45 13.39 -16.03 12.51
C ILE A 45 14.62 -15.77 13.40
N PRO A 46 14.55 -14.86 14.39
CA PRO A 46 15.66 -14.57 15.28
C PRO A 46 16.27 -15.84 15.90
N HIS A 47 17.60 -15.88 16.01
CA HIS A 47 18.35 -16.98 16.62
C HIS A 47 18.24 -18.36 15.93
N THR A 48 17.74 -18.43 14.69
CA THR A 48 17.68 -19.68 13.91
C THR A 48 18.17 -19.49 12.47
N THR A 49 18.33 -20.61 11.74
CA THR A 49 18.54 -20.61 10.28
C THR A 49 17.24 -20.61 9.48
N LEU A 50 16.10 -20.65 10.17
CA LEU A 50 14.78 -20.78 9.57
C LEU A 50 14.19 -19.41 9.21
N CYS A 51 13.31 -19.42 8.21
CA CYS A 51 12.63 -18.23 7.72
C CYS A 51 11.10 -18.40 7.74
N VAL A 52 10.39 -17.30 7.54
CA VAL A 52 8.98 -17.27 7.17
C VAL A 52 8.85 -16.50 5.87
N GLY A 53 8.15 -17.08 4.89
CA GLY A 53 7.77 -16.35 3.68
C GLY A 53 6.45 -15.62 3.84
N TYR A 54 6.28 -14.51 3.13
CA TYR A 54 5.02 -13.78 3.10
C TYR A 54 4.71 -13.26 1.68
N CYS A 55 3.54 -13.65 1.17
CA CYS A 55 2.97 -13.27 -0.11
C CYS A 55 1.70 -12.42 0.10
N PRO A 56 1.84 -11.09 0.28
CA PRO A 56 0.72 -10.19 0.54
C PRO A 56 -0.06 -9.88 -0.74
N LYS A 57 -1.38 -9.99 -0.69
CA LYS A 57 -2.32 -9.52 -1.73
C LYS A 57 -2.00 -10.04 -3.14
N GLY A 58 -1.47 -11.26 -3.20
CA GLY A 58 -1.30 -12.00 -4.45
C GLY A 58 -2.62 -12.49 -5.04
N PRO A 59 -2.58 -13.14 -6.21
CA PRO A 59 -3.72 -13.86 -6.75
C PRO A 59 -4.13 -15.02 -5.84
N MET A 60 -5.32 -15.57 -6.08
CA MET A 60 -5.76 -16.78 -5.42
C MET A 60 -4.90 -17.97 -5.87
N PRO A 61 -4.23 -18.71 -4.96
CA PRO A 61 -3.32 -19.77 -5.34
C PRO A 61 -4.04 -20.96 -5.97
N ASP A 62 -3.60 -21.33 -7.17
CA ASP A 62 -3.92 -22.59 -7.83
C ASP A 62 -2.88 -23.69 -7.54
N LYS A 63 -2.97 -24.81 -8.26
CA LYS A 63 -2.07 -25.95 -8.11
C LYS A 63 -0.62 -25.59 -8.45
N ASP A 64 -0.39 -24.79 -9.49
CA ASP A 64 0.94 -24.44 -9.97
C ASP A 64 1.59 -23.43 -9.04
N GLN A 65 0.84 -22.41 -8.60
CA GLN A 65 1.25 -21.46 -7.58
C GLN A 65 1.57 -22.15 -6.25
N ALA A 66 0.82 -23.18 -5.86
CA ALA A 66 1.13 -23.98 -4.68
C ALA A 66 2.49 -24.71 -4.81
N GLN A 67 2.86 -25.20 -6.00
CA GLN A 67 4.18 -25.80 -6.22
C GLN A 67 5.30 -24.76 -6.19
N VAL A 68 5.08 -23.60 -6.81
CA VAL A 68 6.02 -22.47 -6.75
C VAL A 68 6.28 -22.03 -5.31
N LEU A 69 5.22 -21.85 -4.51
CA LEU A 69 5.34 -21.50 -3.10
C LEU A 69 6.11 -22.57 -2.30
N LYS A 70 5.86 -23.86 -2.54
CA LYS A 70 6.61 -24.95 -1.89
C LYS A 70 8.09 -24.93 -2.29
N LYS A 71 8.39 -24.66 -3.56
CA LYS A 71 9.77 -24.51 -4.05
C LYS A 71 10.47 -23.34 -3.35
N ILE A 72 9.86 -22.14 -3.38
CA ILE A 72 10.38 -20.94 -2.69
C ILE A 72 10.63 -21.25 -1.21
N ALA A 73 9.70 -21.93 -0.55
CA ALA A 73 9.84 -22.26 0.87
C ALA A 73 11.08 -23.13 1.14
N ARG A 74 11.30 -24.18 0.35
CA ARG A 74 12.45 -25.08 0.50
C ARG A 74 13.77 -24.38 0.21
N GLU A 75 13.86 -23.63 -0.88
CA GLU A 75 15.08 -22.92 -1.28
C GLU A 75 15.48 -21.80 -0.30
N ASN A 76 14.55 -21.34 0.53
CA ASN A 76 14.77 -20.25 1.48
C ASN A 76 14.67 -20.69 2.96
N ASN A 77 14.67 -22.00 3.23
CA ASN A 77 14.52 -22.59 4.57
C ASN A 77 13.32 -22.02 5.34
N CYS A 78 12.19 -21.78 4.64
CA CYS A 78 10.98 -21.29 5.27
C CYS A 78 10.19 -22.41 5.95
N ILE A 79 9.78 -22.19 7.20
CA ILE A 79 8.86 -23.13 7.90
C ILE A 79 7.44 -23.08 7.34
N TYR A 80 7.03 -21.93 6.81
CA TYR A 80 5.80 -21.74 6.03
C TYR A 80 5.91 -20.48 5.18
N ILE A 81 5.02 -20.37 4.19
CA ILE A 81 4.74 -19.11 3.50
C ILE A 81 3.30 -18.71 3.80
N LYS A 82 3.11 -17.52 4.35
CA LYS A 82 1.78 -16.95 4.57
C LYS A 82 1.31 -16.28 3.28
N VAL A 83 0.09 -16.59 2.87
CA VAL A 83 -0.55 -16.02 1.68
C VAL A 83 -1.82 -15.31 2.11
N GLU A 84 -2.00 -14.07 1.67
CA GLU A 84 -3.22 -13.28 1.91
C GLU A 84 -3.72 -12.72 0.57
N PRO A 85 -4.45 -13.50 -0.23
CA PRO A 85 -4.79 -13.10 -1.60
C PRO A 85 -5.72 -11.87 -1.65
N LYS A 86 -5.67 -11.11 -2.74
CA LYS A 86 -6.60 -10.01 -3.02
C LYS A 86 -7.87 -10.59 -3.65
N ILE A 87 -8.79 -11.05 -2.81
CA ILE A 87 -10.11 -11.58 -3.21
C ILE A 87 -11.21 -10.92 -2.39
N GLU A 88 -12.39 -10.79 -2.99
CA GLU A 88 -13.61 -10.44 -2.28
C GLU A 88 -14.33 -11.73 -1.87
N MET A 89 -14.76 -11.82 -0.61
CA MET A 89 -15.38 -13.05 -0.06
C MET A 89 -16.70 -13.45 -0.72
N GLN A 90 -17.29 -12.57 -1.53
CA GLN A 90 -18.51 -12.86 -2.29
C GLN A 90 -18.17 -13.61 -3.59
N ASP A 91 -16.95 -13.46 -4.09
CA ASP A 91 -16.44 -14.11 -5.30
C ASP A 91 -15.65 -15.38 -4.95
N LEU A 92 -16.33 -16.24 -4.18
CA LEU A 92 -16.04 -17.66 -3.94
C LEU A 92 -15.03 -18.24 -4.90
N GLY A 93 -15.50 -18.59 -6.11
CA GLY A 93 -14.75 -19.27 -7.18
C GLY A 93 -14.10 -20.62 -6.81
N PHE A 94 -13.82 -20.86 -5.53
CA PHE A 94 -13.01 -21.91 -4.96
C PHE A 94 -13.63 -22.38 -3.64
N LYS A 95 -13.35 -23.64 -3.29
CA LYS A 95 -13.72 -24.22 -2.00
C LYS A 95 -12.50 -24.23 -1.10
N ILE A 96 -12.67 -23.92 0.19
CA ILE A 96 -11.58 -23.94 1.18
C ILE A 96 -10.94 -25.33 1.25
N GLU A 97 -11.74 -26.39 1.05
CA GLU A 97 -11.30 -27.77 1.00
C GLU A 97 -10.27 -28.02 -0.11
N ASP A 98 -10.39 -27.36 -1.26
CA ASP A 98 -9.46 -27.52 -2.37
C ASP A 98 -8.10 -26.91 -2.03
N LEU A 99 -8.07 -25.80 -1.28
CA LEU A 99 -6.82 -25.22 -0.76
C LEU A 99 -6.15 -26.14 0.26
N ARG A 100 -6.93 -26.82 1.10
CA ARG A 100 -6.38 -27.81 2.05
C ARG A 100 -5.70 -28.97 1.31
N LYS A 101 -6.29 -29.46 0.22
CA LYS A 101 -5.67 -30.50 -0.64
C LYS A 101 -4.34 -30.03 -1.25
N LEU A 102 -4.20 -28.72 -1.50
CA LEU A 102 -2.94 -28.13 -1.97
C LEU A 102 -1.90 -27.91 -0.86
N GLY A 103 -2.31 -28.04 0.41
CA GLY A 103 -1.45 -27.89 1.59
C GLY A 103 -1.57 -26.54 2.31
N PHE A 104 -2.58 -25.73 1.99
CA PHE A 104 -2.86 -24.49 2.70
C PHE A 104 -3.66 -24.75 3.98
N MET A 105 -3.37 -23.96 5.00
CA MET A 105 -4.10 -23.95 6.27
C MET A 105 -4.56 -22.53 6.59
N SER A 106 -5.66 -22.41 7.34
CA SER A 106 -6.14 -21.10 7.77
C SER A 106 -5.13 -20.45 8.71
N GLY A 107 -4.79 -19.20 8.45
CA GLY A 107 -3.91 -18.39 9.28
C GLY A 107 -4.64 -17.15 9.81
N ARG A 108 -4.07 -16.52 10.85
CA ARG A 108 -4.54 -15.20 11.31
C ARG A 108 -4.21 -14.17 10.23
N PRO A 109 -5.13 -13.30 9.79
CA PRO A 109 -4.82 -12.28 8.78
C PRO A 109 -3.88 -11.19 9.35
N LEU A 110 -3.00 -10.63 8.52
CA LEU A 110 -2.30 -9.36 8.82
C LEU A 110 -3.10 -8.16 8.31
N PHE A 111 -3.89 -8.34 7.25
CA PHE A 111 -4.79 -7.29 6.78
C PHE A 111 -6.12 -7.30 7.52
N THR A 112 -6.75 -6.13 7.60
CA THR A 112 -8.17 -6.05 7.92
C THR A 112 -8.98 -6.78 6.84
N LYS A 113 -10.05 -7.45 7.26
CA LYS A 113 -10.95 -8.17 6.33
C LYS A 113 -11.80 -7.23 5.48
N TYR A 114 -11.96 -5.98 5.92
CA TYR A 114 -12.80 -4.98 5.30
C TYR A 114 -11.95 -3.81 4.83
N ASN A 115 -12.30 -3.30 3.65
CA ASN A 115 -11.73 -2.09 3.05
C ASN A 115 -12.87 -1.14 2.70
N PHE A 116 -12.61 0.17 2.77
CA PHE A 116 -13.47 1.18 2.18
C PHE A 116 -12.98 1.42 0.75
N VAL A 117 -13.83 1.12 -0.23
CA VAL A 117 -13.55 1.35 -1.65
C VAL A 117 -14.51 2.41 -2.14
N LEU A 118 -13.97 3.51 -2.69
CA LEU A 118 -14.75 4.58 -3.28
C LEU A 118 -14.53 4.55 -4.79
N ASP A 119 -15.60 4.36 -5.55
CA ASP A 119 -15.58 4.54 -6.99
C ASP A 119 -15.54 6.03 -7.31
N VAL A 120 -14.48 6.47 -7.98
CA VAL A 120 -14.23 7.88 -8.34
C VAL A 120 -14.45 8.16 -9.82
N ARG A 121 -15.06 7.22 -10.58
CA ARG A 121 -15.44 7.43 -11.98
C ARG A 121 -16.53 8.50 -12.19
N PRO A 122 -17.52 8.68 -11.29
CA PRO A 122 -18.51 9.75 -11.45
C PRO A 122 -17.87 11.14 -11.41
N THR A 123 -18.56 12.13 -11.92
CA THR A 123 -18.09 13.53 -11.87
C THR A 123 -17.98 14.03 -10.43
N GLU A 124 -17.17 15.06 -10.21
CA GLU A 124 -17.01 15.66 -8.86
C GLU A 124 -18.36 16.08 -8.24
N ALA A 125 -19.26 16.64 -9.06
CA ALA A 125 -20.59 17.05 -8.60
C ALA A 125 -21.44 15.86 -8.16
N GLU A 126 -21.41 14.75 -8.91
CA GLU A 126 -22.12 13.51 -8.58
C GLU A 126 -21.54 12.84 -7.32
N LEU A 127 -20.21 12.77 -7.22
CA LEU A 127 -19.51 12.26 -6.04
C LEU A 127 -19.87 13.08 -4.80
N LEU A 128 -19.76 14.40 -4.87
CA LEU A 128 -20.12 15.28 -3.77
C LEU A 128 -21.59 15.10 -3.37
N ALA A 129 -22.52 14.98 -4.32
CA ALA A 129 -23.93 14.77 -4.03
C ALA A 129 -24.19 13.44 -3.29
N SER A 130 -23.42 12.39 -3.61
CA SER A 130 -23.53 11.06 -2.99
C SER A 130 -23.12 11.05 -1.50
N PHE A 131 -22.29 12.00 -1.06
CA PHE A 131 -21.81 12.05 0.32
C PHE A 131 -22.93 12.41 1.30
N LYS A 132 -22.80 11.98 2.55
CA LYS A 132 -23.71 12.40 3.63
C LYS A 132 -23.70 13.93 3.77
N GLN A 133 -24.85 14.51 4.12
CA GLN A 133 -25.01 15.97 4.24
C GLN A 133 -23.95 16.62 5.13
N LYS A 134 -23.63 16.01 6.29
CA LYS A 134 -22.58 16.51 7.20
C LYS A 134 -21.20 16.54 6.53
N THR A 135 -20.86 15.53 5.75
CA THR A 135 -19.61 15.48 4.99
C THR A 135 -19.54 16.62 3.98
N ARG A 136 -20.60 16.81 3.16
CA ARG A 136 -20.67 17.91 2.19
C ARG A 136 -20.55 19.28 2.86
N TYR A 137 -21.22 19.45 3.99
CA TYR A 137 -21.16 20.68 4.77
C TYR A 137 -19.73 20.97 5.28
N ASN A 138 -19.08 19.97 5.89
CA ASN A 138 -17.72 20.12 6.41
C ASN A 138 -16.69 20.45 5.32
N ILE A 139 -16.79 19.83 4.14
CA ILE A 139 -15.93 20.14 2.99
C ILE A 139 -16.05 21.63 2.62
N LYS A 140 -17.30 22.13 2.47
CA LYS A 140 -17.54 23.55 2.15
C LYS A 140 -17.04 24.50 3.23
N VAL A 141 -17.20 24.13 4.50
CA VAL A 141 -16.71 24.93 5.63
C VAL A 141 -15.18 25.01 5.62
N ALA A 142 -14.48 23.89 5.41
CA ALA A 142 -13.03 23.87 5.32
C ALA A 142 -12.52 24.76 4.17
N GLN A 143 -13.11 24.62 2.97
CA GLN A 143 -12.79 25.45 1.81
C GLN A 143 -13.05 26.94 2.07
N LYS A 144 -14.21 27.28 2.64
CA LYS A 144 -14.57 28.67 2.98
C LYS A 144 -13.60 29.29 3.99
N ASN A 145 -13.08 28.49 4.91
CA ASN A 145 -12.11 28.93 5.90
C ASN A 145 -10.67 29.01 5.34
N GLY A 146 -10.45 28.71 4.06
CA GLY A 146 -9.14 28.85 3.42
C GLY A 146 -8.23 27.64 3.56
N VAL A 147 -8.78 26.45 3.85
CA VAL A 147 -8.03 25.20 3.73
C VAL A 147 -7.83 24.88 2.25
N THR A 148 -6.59 24.69 1.83
CA THR A 148 -6.24 24.23 0.48
C THR A 148 -5.67 22.82 0.54
N VAL A 149 -5.83 22.06 -0.55
CA VAL A 149 -5.29 20.70 -0.67
C VAL A 149 -4.61 20.56 -2.02
N GLU A 150 -3.37 20.08 -2.01
CA GLU A 150 -2.59 19.86 -3.23
C GLU A 150 -1.67 18.66 -3.09
N ILE A 151 -1.12 18.19 -4.22
CA ILE A 151 -0.08 17.16 -4.20
C ILE A 151 1.26 17.87 -4.15
N ASP A 152 1.99 17.72 -3.05
CA ASP A 152 3.30 18.32 -2.83
C ASP A 152 4.33 17.23 -2.53
N ASN A 153 5.02 16.78 -3.58
CA ASN A 153 6.07 15.77 -3.49
C ASN A 153 7.46 16.38 -3.15
N SER A 154 7.52 17.63 -2.65
CA SER A 154 8.79 18.24 -2.26
C SER A 154 9.40 17.57 -1.03
N ASP A 155 10.73 17.68 -0.90
CA ASP A 155 11.44 17.20 0.29
C ASP A 155 10.96 17.92 1.56
N ALA A 156 10.62 19.21 1.48
CA ALA A 156 10.09 19.99 2.60
C ALA A 156 8.72 19.45 3.09
N ALA A 157 7.81 19.12 2.17
CA ALA A 157 6.54 18.49 2.54
C ALA A 157 6.75 17.08 3.13
N PHE A 158 7.73 16.34 2.63
CA PHE A 158 8.05 15.01 3.15
C PHE A 158 8.69 15.06 4.55
N GLU A 159 9.57 16.02 4.82
CA GLU A 159 10.09 16.27 6.17
C GLU A 159 8.94 16.59 7.13
N ARG A 160 8.01 17.47 6.71
CA ARG A 160 6.84 17.81 7.52
C ARG A 160 5.94 16.60 7.78
N TYR A 161 5.78 15.71 6.80
CA TYR A 161 5.07 14.44 6.97
C TYR A 161 5.73 13.55 8.05
N LEU A 162 7.06 13.45 8.08
CA LEU A 162 7.77 12.65 9.08
C LEU A 162 7.55 13.21 10.49
N GLU A 163 7.61 14.53 10.65
CA GLU A 163 7.33 15.21 11.92
C GLU A 163 5.90 14.92 12.40
N LEU A 164 4.90 15.17 11.55
CA LEU A 164 3.49 14.93 11.87
C LEU A 164 3.21 13.47 12.19
N THR A 165 3.86 12.54 11.47
CA THR A 165 3.74 11.10 11.73
C THR A 165 4.26 10.78 13.12
N GLN A 166 5.44 11.27 13.49
CA GLN A 166 6.02 11.06 14.81
C GLN A 166 5.13 11.62 15.94
N GLU A 167 4.60 12.83 15.77
CA GLU A 167 3.63 13.43 16.69
C GLU A 167 2.37 12.57 16.84
N THR A 168 1.82 12.12 15.71
CA THR A 168 0.59 11.30 15.66
C THR A 168 0.79 9.94 16.31
N THR A 169 1.91 9.27 16.04
CA THR A 169 2.28 7.98 16.61
C THR A 169 2.48 8.06 18.12
N LYS A 170 3.22 9.07 18.60
CA LYS A 170 3.41 9.31 20.04
C LYS A 170 2.07 9.56 20.75
N ARG A 171 1.14 10.24 20.09
CA ARG A 171 -0.19 10.58 20.62
C ARG A 171 -1.12 9.37 20.69
N GLN A 172 -1.21 8.59 19.61
CA GLN A 172 -2.18 7.48 19.53
C GLN A 172 -1.64 6.15 20.08
N GLY A 173 -0.35 6.06 20.39
CA GLY A 173 0.23 4.88 21.04
C GLY A 173 0.27 3.63 20.16
N PHE A 174 0.19 3.77 18.83
CA PHE A 174 0.40 2.67 17.89
C PHE A 174 1.84 2.64 17.39
N TYR A 175 2.30 1.49 16.90
CA TYR A 175 3.61 1.38 16.25
C TYR A 175 3.51 1.82 14.80
N ALA A 176 3.95 3.04 14.48
CA ALA A 176 4.23 3.43 13.10
C ALA A 176 5.56 2.83 12.63
N HIS A 177 5.76 2.79 11.31
CA HIS A 177 7.07 2.49 10.77
C HIS A 177 8.06 3.62 11.11
N SER A 178 9.35 3.29 11.15
CA SER A 178 10.39 4.26 11.49
C SER A 178 10.52 5.35 10.42
N PRO A 179 11.05 6.54 10.76
CA PRO A 179 11.37 7.56 9.76
C PRO A 179 12.22 7.01 8.61
N ARG A 180 13.22 6.17 8.93
CA ARG A 180 14.05 5.48 7.93
C ARG A 180 13.23 4.63 6.94
N TYR A 181 12.21 3.93 7.41
CA TYR A 181 11.32 3.15 6.54
C TYR A 181 10.61 4.07 5.54
N HIS A 182 10.04 5.16 6.03
CA HIS A 182 9.34 6.13 5.20
C HIS A 182 10.29 6.82 4.20
N SER A 183 11.47 7.26 4.64
CA SER A 183 12.46 7.87 3.74
C SER A 183 12.93 6.89 2.66
N THR A 184 13.14 5.62 3.01
CA THR A 184 13.52 4.57 2.05
C THR A 184 12.38 4.26 1.07
N MET A 185 11.14 4.28 1.55
CA MET A 185 9.96 4.14 0.69
C MET A 185 9.86 5.33 -0.27
N TRP A 186 10.04 6.56 0.23
CA TRP A 186 9.98 7.78 -0.56
C TRP A 186 11.08 7.84 -1.62
N SER A 187 12.31 7.42 -1.31
CA SER A 187 13.40 7.40 -2.29
C SER A 187 13.14 6.45 -3.48
N VAL A 188 12.33 5.41 -3.27
CA VAL A 188 11.98 4.44 -4.32
C VAL A 188 10.69 4.84 -5.05
N LEU A 189 9.66 5.27 -4.31
CA LEU A 189 8.31 5.47 -4.84
C LEU A 189 7.95 6.93 -5.11
N GLY A 190 8.60 7.90 -4.45
CA GLY A 190 8.25 9.33 -4.48
C GLY A 190 8.69 10.08 -5.73
N ASN A 191 9.65 9.53 -6.48
CA ASN A 191 10.26 10.14 -7.68
C ASN A 191 9.39 10.05 -8.95
N SER A 192 8.08 9.87 -8.82
CA SER A 192 7.17 9.92 -9.96
C SER A 192 6.84 11.36 -10.34
N GLN A 193 6.98 11.70 -11.62
CA GLN A 193 6.67 13.04 -12.09
C GLN A 193 5.16 13.34 -11.97
N ILE A 194 4.83 14.48 -11.37
CA ILE A 194 3.50 15.08 -11.37
C ILE A 194 3.55 16.25 -12.33
N THR A 195 2.56 16.38 -13.21
CA THR A 195 2.35 17.59 -14.01
C THR A 195 0.95 18.13 -13.73
N ASN A 196 0.86 19.42 -13.37
CA ASN A 196 -0.41 20.12 -13.09
C ASN A 196 -1.33 19.42 -12.06
N ASN A 197 -0.79 18.97 -10.92
CA ASN A 197 -1.55 18.22 -9.89
C ASN A 197 -2.27 16.95 -10.40
N LYS A 198 -1.80 16.37 -11.51
CA LYS A 198 -2.32 15.12 -12.06
C LYS A 198 -1.27 14.03 -11.99
N PHE A 199 -1.71 12.83 -11.63
CA PHE A 199 -0.89 11.62 -11.69
C PHE A 199 -0.52 11.33 -13.15
N GLN A 200 0.75 11.06 -13.42
CA GLN A 200 1.16 10.57 -14.73
C GLN A 200 0.47 9.23 -15.02
N THR A 201 -0.09 9.09 -16.22
CA THR A 201 -0.82 7.91 -16.67
C THR A 201 0.03 7.05 -17.60
N GLY A 202 -0.20 5.73 -17.61
CA GLY A 202 0.26 4.84 -18.71
C GLY A 202 1.34 3.80 -18.41
N ASP A 203 2.08 3.85 -17.30
CA ASP A 203 3.21 2.93 -17.08
C ASP A 203 2.94 1.78 -16.09
N ASN A 204 1.77 1.75 -15.43
CA ASN A 204 1.43 0.81 -14.35
C ASN A 204 2.48 0.74 -13.22
N LYS A 205 3.32 1.77 -13.09
CA LYS A 205 4.35 1.85 -12.05
C LYS A 205 3.70 2.17 -10.71
N LEU A 206 4.17 1.53 -9.63
CA LEU A 206 3.80 1.99 -8.29
C LEU A 206 4.55 3.29 -7.97
N SER A 207 3.79 4.31 -7.57
CA SER A 207 4.32 5.57 -7.08
C SER A 207 3.65 6.02 -5.78
N ALA A 208 4.39 6.80 -4.99
CA ALA A 208 3.90 7.44 -3.77
C ALA A 208 3.79 8.95 -3.98
N HIS A 209 2.72 9.52 -3.47
CA HIS A 209 2.43 10.95 -3.59
C HIS A 209 1.97 11.51 -2.26
N LEU A 210 2.42 12.72 -1.94
CA LEU A 210 2.04 13.44 -0.73
C LEU A 210 0.90 14.39 -1.04
N LEU A 211 -0.28 14.10 -0.49
CA LEU A 211 -1.39 15.03 -0.48
C LEU A 211 -1.29 15.85 0.82
N VAL A 212 -1.13 17.16 0.69
CA VAL A 212 -0.97 18.07 1.83
C VAL A 212 -2.21 18.97 1.95
N ALA A 213 -2.72 19.12 3.17
CA ALA A 213 -3.73 20.12 3.48
C ALA A 213 -3.07 21.28 4.23
N THR A 214 -3.26 22.48 3.71
CA THR A 214 -2.65 23.71 4.23
C THR A 214 -3.73 24.64 4.77
N TYR A 215 -3.50 25.22 5.94
CA TYR A 215 -4.35 26.22 6.56
C TYR A 215 -3.47 27.36 7.07
N GLN A 216 -3.78 28.61 6.72
CA GLN A 216 -2.99 29.79 7.11
C GLN A 216 -1.49 29.67 6.79
N GLY A 217 -1.16 29.03 5.66
CA GLY A 217 0.23 28.81 5.23
C GLY A 217 0.97 27.68 5.93
N GLN A 218 0.30 26.92 6.80
CA GLN A 218 0.88 25.77 7.50
C GLN A 218 0.26 24.46 7.04
N ILE A 219 1.11 23.45 6.79
CA ILE A 219 0.65 22.08 6.52
C ILE A 219 0.09 21.51 7.83
N ILE A 220 -1.23 21.30 7.85
CA ILE A 220 -1.97 20.77 8.99
C ILE A 220 -2.19 19.26 8.89
N THR A 221 -2.23 18.72 7.68
CA THR A 221 -2.43 17.29 7.44
C THR A 221 -1.64 16.84 6.23
N THR A 222 -1.13 15.62 6.30
CA THR A 222 -0.39 14.97 5.22
C THR A 222 -0.92 13.56 5.03
N TRP A 223 -1.08 13.15 3.78
CA TRP A 223 -1.41 11.78 3.40
C TRP A 223 -0.42 11.28 2.35
N ILE A 224 0.12 10.08 2.55
CA ILE A 224 0.80 9.36 1.48
C ILE A 224 -0.23 8.52 0.76
N LEU A 225 -0.41 8.80 -0.52
CA LEU A 225 -1.23 8.03 -1.44
C LEU A 225 -0.33 7.19 -2.33
N PHE A 226 -0.64 5.90 -2.47
CA PHE A 226 -0.02 5.07 -3.49
C PHE A 226 -0.90 5.04 -4.73
N LYS A 227 -0.33 5.39 -5.88
CA LYS A 227 -0.97 5.22 -7.18
C LYS A 227 -0.42 3.97 -7.83
N PHE A 228 -1.29 3.02 -8.13
CA PHE A 228 -0.92 1.80 -8.85
C PHE A 228 -2.02 1.45 -9.84
N LYS A 229 -1.67 1.41 -11.12
CA LYS A 229 -2.63 1.31 -12.23
C LYS A 229 -3.71 2.40 -12.14
N ASP A 230 -4.97 1.99 -12.07
CA ASP A 230 -6.18 2.81 -12.00
C ASP A 230 -6.66 3.07 -10.56
N THR A 231 -5.91 2.60 -9.55
CA THR A 231 -6.33 2.63 -8.15
C THR A 231 -5.41 3.51 -7.30
N LEU A 232 -6.01 4.35 -6.46
CA LEU A 232 -5.33 5.06 -5.38
C LEU A 232 -5.55 4.32 -4.06
N TYR A 233 -4.46 4.09 -3.32
CA TYR A 233 -4.47 3.49 -2.00
C TYR A 233 -4.04 4.52 -0.97
N TYR A 234 -4.69 4.51 0.19
CA TYR A 234 -4.41 5.43 1.29
C TYR A 234 -3.76 4.67 2.47
N PRO A 235 -2.44 4.40 2.44
CA PRO A 235 -1.75 3.64 3.49
C PRO A 235 -1.38 4.45 4.73
N TYR A 236 -1.05 5.74 4.59
CA TYR A 236 -0.50 6.54 5.69
C TYR A 236 -1.08 7.95 5.72
N GLY A 237 -1.47 8.41 6.91
CA GLY A 237 -1.91 9.78 7.16
C GLY A 237 -1.47 10.27 8.53
N ALA A 238 -1.22 11.56 8.62
CA ALA A 238 -0.82 12.22 9.85
C ALA A 238 -1.37 13.65 9.89
N SER A 239 -1.72 14.14 11.08
CA SER A 239 -2.30 15.47 11.27
C SER A 239 -1.88 16.13 12.57
N THR A 240 -1.83 17.46 12.54
CA THR A 240 -1.56 18.33 13.69
C THR A 240 -2.73 18.31 14.69
N ARG A 241 -2.47 18.81 15.90
CA ARG A 241 -3.47 19.00 16.96
C ARG A 241 -4.07 20.41 16.98
N ASP A 242 -3.31 21.40 16.51
CA ASP A 242 -3.65 22.81 16.65
C ASP A 242 -4.86 23.22 15.80
N HIS A 243 -5.16 22.41 14.77
CA HIS A 243 -6.33 22.54 13.92
C HIS A 243 -6.97 21.16 13.71
N PRO A 244 -7.89 20.72 14.60
CA PRO A 244 -8.55 19.43 14.45
C PRO A 244 -9.33 19.38 13.13
N THR A 245 -8.99 18.39 12.30
CA THR A 245 -9.67 18.05 11.03
C THR A 245 -10.95 17.28 11.24
#